data_AF-A0A7C4K4Z3-F1
#
_entry.id   AF-A0A7C4K4Z3-F1
#
_cell.length_a   1.000
_cell.length_b   1.000
_cell.length_c   1.000
_cell.angle_alpha   90.00
_cell.angle_beta   90.00
_cell.angle_gamma   90.00
#
_symmetry.space_group_name_H-M   'P 1'
#
loop_
_entity.id
_entity.type
_entity.pdbx_description
1 polymer ?
#
loop_
_entity_poly.entity_id
_entity_poly.type
_entity_poly.pdbx_seq_one_letter_code
_entity_poly.pdbx_strand_id
1 'polypeptide(L)'
;MFDKIIQSKSKHLFDLLDNGQQYIYLSQILNNPLIQTQAFHDYFKAEVMWWIYEEQLARKENPNFDLSHQSLKDFFDELDKLYFELARFDIPHLKMLSEQCVSTIANYLVRPRTTLSWFIFRGEPTKTIKEITLRLDYFHHYSYIKDGFYQWLNSNNIDQSSDSLLSISEFKRIIEQADNQVIFNYTIEQFIELIEPIFEFYCDNYTYEPSIPVETLILFLDDKGIHPISERLANDSKKNNIHTINKPFLKQYILDLLLEFENSQQQNLNAENQTTTE
;
A
#
# COMPACT_ATOMS: atom_id res chain seq x y z
N MET A 1 15.55 11.06 7.39
CA MET A 1 16.01 10.68 6.03
C MET A 1 14.82 10.45 5.12
N PHE A 2 13.84 9.66 5.56
CA PHE A 2 12.58 9.40 4.83
C PHE A 2 11.83 10.66 4.39
N ASP A 3 11.61 11.63 5.29
CA ASP A 3 10.89 12.88 4.95
C ASP A 3 11.56 13.69 3.83
N LYS A 4 12.90 13.68 3.77
CA LYS A 4 13.64 14.37 2.69
C LYS A 4 13.43 13.69 1.34
N ILE A 5 13.35 12.36 1.31
CA ILE A 5 13.08 11.60 0.09
C ILE A 5 11.65 11.88 -0.37
N ILE A 6 10.67 11.85 0.55
CA ILE A 6 9.27 12.20 0.25
C ILE A 6 9.19 13.61 -0.32
N GLN A 7 9.80 14.61 0.34
CA GLN A 7 9.81 16.00 -0.14
C GLN A 7 10.43 16.13 -1.53
N SER A 8 11.58 15.48 -1.76
CA SER A 8 12.27 15.51 -3.05
C SER A 8 11.42 14.89 -4.16
N LYS A 9 10.83 13.71 -3.93
CA LYS A 9 9.97 13.04 -4.90
C LYS A 9 8.64 13.76 -5.13
N SER A 10 8.06 14.36 -4.08
CA SER A 10 6.83 15.17 -4.20
C SER A 10 7.07 16.39 -5.09
N LYS A 11 8.18 17.09 -4.86
CA LYS A 11 8.59 18.20 -5.71
C LYS A 11 8.84 17.74 -7.14
N HIS A 12 9.58 16.65 -7.33
CA HIS A 12 9.85 16.13 -8.66
C HIS A 12 8.57 15.73 -9.42
N LEU A 13 7.65 15.03 -8.75
CA LEU A 13 6.35 14.68 -9.34
C LEU A 13 5.56 15.93 -9.73
N PHE A 14 5.49 16.93 -8.86
CA PHE A 14 4.82 18.19 -9.18
C PHE A 14 5.47 18.90 -10.38
N ASP A 15 6.80 18.99 -10.41
CA ASP A 15 7.56 19.61 -11.51
C ASP A 15 7.35 18.87 -12.85
N LEU A 16 7.06 17.56 -12.84
CA LEU A 16 6.71 16.78 -14.04
C LEU A 16 5.26 17.02 -14.51
N LEU A 17 4.39 17.48 -13.62
CA LEU A 17 2.96 17.70 -13.88
C LEU A 17 2.65 19.15 -14.24
N ASP A 18 3.34 20.11 -13.62
CA ASP A 18 3.15 21.53 -13.87
C ASP A 18 3.73 21.92 -15.24
N ASN A 19 2.84 22.28 -16.16
CA ASN A 19 3.17 22.74 -17.50
C ASN A 19 2.89 24.24 -17.70
N GLY A 20 2.62 24.99 -16.62
CA GLY A 20 2.29 26.42 -16.65
C GLY A 20 0.84 26.74 -17.04
N GLN A 21 -0.02 25.74 -17.24
CA GLN A 21 -1.47 25.94 -17.42
C GLN A 21 -2.16 26.25 -16.07
N GLN A 22 -3.33 26.90 -16.12
CA GLN A 22 -4.14 27.15 -14.92
C GLN A 22 -4.72 25.86 -14.32
N TYR A 23 -4.99 24.88 -15.17
CA TYR A 23 -5.55 23.59 -14.80
C TYR A 23 -4.83 22.47 -15.53
N ILE A 24 -4.65 21.34 -14.84
CA ILE A 24 -4.16 20.09 -15.42
C ILE A 24 -5.29 19.09 -15.38
N TYR A 25 -5.57 18.41 -16.49
CA TYR A 25 -6.61 17.38 -16.58
C TYR A 25 -6.06 16.01 -16.19
N LEU A 26 -6.92 15.15 -15.62
CA LEU A 26 -6.56 13.77 -15.29
C LEU A 26 -5.98 13.03 -16.50
N SER A 27 -6.59 13.20 -17.68
CA SER A 27 -6.10 12.60 -18.92
C SER A 27 -4.67 13.02 -19.28
N GLN A 28 -4.24 14.23 -18.94
CA GLN A 28 -2.85 14.66 -19.13
C GLN A 28 -1.91 13.96 -18.16
N ILE A 29 -2.33 13.77 -16.91
CA ILE A 29 -1.55 13.05 -15.88
C ILE A 29 -1.36 11.59 -16.31
N LEU A 30 -2.46 10.89 -16.65
CA LEU A 30 -2.45 9.46 -16.98
C LEU A 30 -1.68 9.14 -18.27
N ASN A 31 -1.59 10.09 -19.20
CA ASN A 31 -0.87 9.93 -20.46
C ASN A 31 0.54 10.55 -20.42
N ASN A 32 1.03 11.00 -19.27
CA ASN A 32 2.35 11.61 -19.17
C ASN A 32 3.44 10.52 -19.17
N PRO A 33 4.25 10.38 -20.25
CA PRO A 33 5.26 9.33 -20.32
C PRO A 33 6.44 9.54 -19.37
N LEU A 34 6.57 10.74 -18.78
CA LEU A 34 7.64 11.04 -17.83
C LEU A 34 7.37 10.44 -16.44
N ILE A 35 6.11 10.12 -16.14
CA ILE A 35 5.72 9.48 -14.89
C ILE A 35 5.89 7.97 -15.05
N GLN A 36 7.05 7.46 -14.66
CA GLN A 36 7.39 6.04 -14.85
C GLN A 36 6.67 5.10 -13.86
N THR A 37 6.18 5.63 -12.74
CA THR A 37 5.60 4.81 -11.67
C THR A 37 4.08 4.75 -11.78
N GLN A 38 3.55 3.58 -12.11
CA GLN A 38 2.10 3.35 -12.23
C GLN A 38 1.33 3.68 -10.94
N ALA A 39 1.95 3.53 -9.77
CA ALA A 39 1.34 3.90 -8.49
C ALA A 39 0.89 5.37 -8.44
N PHE A 40 1.58 6.29 -9.10
CA PHE A 40 1.16 7.69 -9.16
C PHE A 40 -0.09 7.87 -10.02
N HIS A 41 -0.18 7.18 -11.16
CA HIS A 41 -1.38 7.18 -12.00
C HIS A 41 -2.60 6.61 -11.27
N ASP A 42 -2.42 5.46 -10.61
CA ASP A 42 -3.50 4.81 -9.86
C ASP A 42 -4.00 5.69 -8.71
N TYR A 43 -3.09 6.39 -8.02
CA TYR A 43 -3.47 7.37 -6.98
C TYR A 43 -4.36 8.49 -7.54
N PHE A 44 -3.93 9.20 -8.60
CA PHE A 44 -4.72 10.31 -9.15
C PHE A 44 -6.05 9.83 -9.74
N LYS A 45 -6.06 8.65 -10.37
CA LYS A 45 -7.27 8.02 -10.86
C LYS A 45 -8.24 7.74 -9.71
N ALA A 46 -7.75 7.13 -8.62
CA ALA A 46 -8.57 6.80 -7.46
C ALA A 46 -9.07 8.04 -6.70
N GLU A 47 -8.28 9.13 -6.68
CA GLU A 47 -8.71 10.43 -6.14
C GLU A 47 -9.91 10.99 -6.93
N VAL A 48 -9.87 10.97 -8.26
CA VAL A 48 -11.02 11.39 -9.09
C VAL A 48 -12.22 10.47 -8.90
N MET A 49 -12.02 9.16 -8.81
CA MET A 49 -13.09 8.21 -8.51
C MET A 49 -13.72 8.49 -7.13
N TRP A 50 -12.93 8.95 -6.15
CA TRP A 50 -13.42 9.36 -4.85
C TRP A 50 -14.29 10.63 -4.94
N TRP A 51 -13.90 11.64 -5.72
CA TRP A 51 -14.74 12.82 -5.93
C TRP A 51 -16.08 12.47 -6.57
N ILE A 52 -16.07 11.59 -7.58
CA ILE A 52 -17.29 11.10 -8.22
C ILE A 52 -18.18 10.39 -7.19
N TYR A 53 -17.60 9.60 -6.30
CA TYR A 53 -18.33 8.95 -5.22
C TYR A 53 -18.95 9.94 -4.23
N GLU A 54 -18.25 11.01 -3.86
CA GLU A 54 -18.80 12.08 -3.00
C GLU A 54 -20.00 12.77 -3.66
N GLU A 55 -19.91 13.04 -4.97
CA GLU A 55 -21.03 13.58 -5.75
C GLU A 55 -22.21 12.60 -5.82
N GLN A 56 -21.95 11.29 -5.97
CA GLN A 56 -22.99 10.26 -5.92
C GLN A 56 -23.73 10.23 -4.57
N LEU A 57 -22.98 10.34 -3.47
CA LEU A 57 -23.55 10.39 -2.12
C LEU A 57 -24.42 11.64 -1.94
N ALA A 58 -23.91 12.81 -2.30
CA ALA A 58 -24.63 14.08 -2.20
C ALA A 58 -25.95 14.05 -2.99
N ARG A 59 -25.97 13.39 -4.16
CA ARG A 59 -27.21 13.14 -4.90
C ARG A 59 -28.15 12.24 -4.09
N LYS A 60 -27.69 11.05 -3.70
CA LYS A 60 -28.49 10.02 -2.99
C LYS A 60 -29.14 10.54 -1.71
N GLU A 61 -28.50 11.48 -1.02
CA GLU A 61 -29.02 12.08 0.22
C GLU A 61 -30.16 13.09 0.00
N ASN A 62 -30.46 13.49 -1.24
CA ASN A 62 -31.53 14.45 -1.50
C ASN A 62 -32.92 13.82 -1.30
N PRO A 63 -33.71 14.27 -0.29
CA PRO A 63 -34.97 13.62 0.05
C PRO A 63 -36.12 13.95 -0.91
N ASN A 64 -35.95 14.94 -1.80
CA ASN A 64 -37.05 15.49 -2.59
C ASN A 64 -37.25 14.80 -3.94
N PHE A 65 -36.31 13.95 -4.37
CA PHE A 65 -36.31 13.34 -5.70
C PHE A 65 -36.23 11.82 -5.61
N ASP A 66 -37.00 11.12 -6.46
CA ASP A 66 -36.88 9.66 -6.60
C ASP A 66 -35.71 9.31 -7.53
N LEU A 67 -34.52 9.24 -6.96
CA LEU A 67 -33.29 8.90 -7.67
C LEU A 67 -33.17 7.40 -7.98
N SER A 68 -34.15 6.58 -7.56
CA SER A 68 -34.18 5.15 -7.87
C SER A 68 -34.69 4.86 -9.29
N HIS A 69 -35.34 5.85 -9.92
CA HIS A 69 -35.90 5.76 -11.26
C HIS A 69 -34.82 5.49 -12.33
N GLN A 70 -35.05 4.50 -13.20
CA GLN A 70 -34.04 4.01 -14.15
C GLN A 70 -33.49 5.12 -15.08
N SER A 71 -34.36 5.97 -15.62
CA SER A 71 -33.92 7.06 -16.51
C SER A 71 -32.96 8.05 -15.85
N LEU A 72 -33.07 8.26 -14.53
CA LEU A 72 -32.12 9.11 -13.81
C LEU A 72 -30.81 8.36 -13.55
N LYS A 73 -30.87 7.06 -13.25
CA LYS A 73 -29.68 6.21 -13.10
C LYS A 73 -28.83 6.21 -14.37
N ASP A 74 -29.45 5.95 -15.53
CA ASP A 74 -28.74 5.93 -16.82
C ASP A 74 -28.07 7.28 -17.10
N PHE A 75 -28.76 8.39 -16.79
CA PHE A 75 -28.21 9.73 -16.95
C PHE A 75 -27.06 10.02 -15.97
N PHE A 76 -27.17 9.57 -14.71
CA PHE A 76 -26.10 9.72 -13.73
C PHE A 76 -24.86 8.89 -14.08
N ASP A 77 -25.04 7.69 -14.63
CA ASP A 77 -23.91 6.89 -15.10
C ASP A 77 -23.17 7.57 -16.26
N GLU A 78 -23.88 8.25 -17.15
CA GLU A 78 -23.28 9.05 -18.23
C GLU A 78 -22.60 10.32 -17.70
N LEU A 79 -23.22 10.99 -16.72
CA LEU A 79 -22.64 12.13 -16.03
C LEU A 79 -21.33 11.76 -15.31
N ASP A 80 -21.29 10.63 -14.61
CA ASP A 80 -20.12 10.18 -13.86
C ASP A 80 -18.96 9.84 -14.80
N LYS A 81 -19.23 9.31 -16.00
CA LYS A 81 -18.21 9.15 -17.06
C LYS A 81 -17.65 10.49 -17.50
N LEU A 82 -18.52 11.49 -17.72
CA LEU A 82 -18.09 12.83 -18.09
C LEU A 82 -17.27 13.50 -16.99
N TYR A 83 -17.63 13.31 -15.71
CA TYR A 83 -16.83 13.80 -14.59
C TYR A 83 -15.41 13.21 -14.61
N PHE A 84 -15.28 11.92 -14.87
CA PHE A 84 -13.97 11.28 -14.96
C PHE A 84 -13.14 11.84 -16.13
N GLU A 85 -13.74 11.94 -17.32
CA GLU A 85 -13.05 12.41 -18.54
C GLU A 85 -12.61 13.88 -18.44
N LEU A 86 -13.41 14.71 -17.77
CA LEU A 86 -13.20 16.15 -17.64
C LEU A 86 -12.59 16.55 -16.29
N ALA A 87 -12.21 15.59 -15.46
CA ALA A 87 -11.59 15.84 -14.17
C ALA A 87 -10.33 16.68 -14.32
N ARG A 88 -10.22 17.73 -13.49
CA ARG A 88 -9.14 18.70 -13.54
C ARG A 88 -8.70 19.11 -12.15
N PHE A 89 -7.45 19.51 -12.06
CA PHE A 89 -6.78 19.96 -10.86
C PHE A 89 -6.34 21.40 -11.06
N ASP A 90 -6.65 22.30 -10.13
CA ASP A 90 -5.95 23.58 -10.06
C ASP A 90 -4.54 23.37 -9.50
N ILE A 91 -3.64 24.32 -9.77
CA ILE A 91 -2.22 24.19 -9.40
C ILE A 91 -1.99 24.04 -7.88
N PRO A 92 -2.63 24.85 -7.00
CA PRO A 92 -2.51 24.66 -5.55
C PRO A 92 -2.95 23.27 -5.10
N HIS A 93 -4.08 22.78 -5.60
CA HIS A 93 -4.63 21.47 -5.28
C HIS A 93 -3.73 20.34 -5.79
N LEU A 94 -3.24 20.45 -7.03
CA LEU A 94 -2.32 19.49 -7.63
C LEU A 94 -1.04 19.33 -6.83
N LYS A 95 -0.48 20.45 -6.34
CA LYS A 95 0.69 20.43 -5.47
C LYS A 95 0.42 19.68 -4.18
N MET A 96 -0.69 20.00 -3.49
CA MET A 96 -1.10 19.30 -2.27
C MET A 96 -1.29 17.80 -2.52
N LEU A 97 -1.98 17.42 -3.59
CA LEU A 97 -2.20 16.01 -3.93
C LEU A 97 -0.91 15.28 -4.30
N SER A 98 0.04 15.94 -4.96
CA SER A 98 1.35 15.34 -5.27
C SER A 98 2.12 14.98 -3.99
N GLU A 99 2.09 15.87 -2.99
CA GLU A 99 2.67 15.62 -1.66
C GLU A 99 1.96 14.46 -0.94
N GLN A 100 0.63 14.46 -0.96
CA GLN A 100 -0.16 13.37 -0.36
C GLN A 100 0.04 12.03 -1.07
N CYS A 101 0.11 12.02 -2.39
CA CYS A 101 0.35 10.85 -3.23
C CYS A 101 1.67 10.18 -2.86
N VAL A 102 2.77 10.94 -2.92
CA VAL A 102 4.10 10.41 -2.61
C VAL A 102 4.19 9.97 -1.15
N SER A 103 3.64 10.75 -0.21
CA SER A 103 3.64 10.37 1.22
C SER A 103 2.83 9.09 1.47
N THR A 104 1.65 8.95 0.85
CA THR A 104 0.78 7.78 1.00
C THR A 104 1.44 6.53 0.44
N ILE A 105 2.00 6.61 -0.76
CA ILE A 105 2.72 5.50 -1.38
C ILE A 105 3.95 5.12 -0.54
N ALA A 106 4.74 6.09 -0.09
CA ALA A 106 5.91 5.83 0.74
C ALA A 106 5.54 5.09 2.04
N ASN A 107 4.48 5.54 2.73
CA ASN A 107 4.00 4.87 3.95
C ASN A 107 3.47 3.46 3.64
N TYR A 108 2.74 3.29 2.55
CA TYR A 108 2.21 1.99 2.16
C TYR A 108 3.28 0.99 1.77
N LEU A 109 4.36 1.44 1.12
CA LEU A 109 5.51 0.60 0.81
C LEU A 109 6.17 0.05 2.08
N VAL A 110 6.29 0.88 3.12
CA VAL A 110 6.98 0.50 4.37
C VAL A 110 6.05 -0.20 5.36
N ARG A 111 4.77 0.17 5.44
CA ARG A 111 3.81 -0.38 6.40
C ARG A 111 2.44 -0.60 5.73
N PRO A 112 2.30 -1.56 4.81
CA PRO A 112 1.08 -1.73 4.04
C PRO A 112 -0.17 -1.97 4.89
N ARG A 113 -0.13 -2.85 5.90
CA ARG A 113 -1.31 -3.17 6.74
C ARG A 113 -1.75 -1.97 7.58
N THR A 114 -0.79 -1.32 8.22
CA THR A 114 -1.02 -0.12 9.03
C THR A 114 -1.56 1.01 8.16
N THR A 115 -0.94 1.25 7.01
CA THR A 115 -1.32 2.34 6.10
C THR A 115 -2.73 2.14 5.56
N LEU A 116 -3.09 0.94 5.11
CA LEU A 116 -4.45 0.65 4.65
C LEU A 116 -5.48 0.93 5.75
N SER A 117 -5.25 0.44 6.96
CA SER A 117 -6.16 0.63 8.09
C SER A 117 -6.39 2.12 8.39
N TRP A 118 -5.30 2.91 8.41
CA TRP A 118 -5.38 4.35 8.68
C TRP A 118 -5.99 5.14 7.53
N PHE A 119 -5.58 4.85 6.29
CA PHE A 119 -5.99 5.58 5.10
C PHE A 119 -7.47 5.38 4.78
N ILE A 120 -7.97 4.15 4.92
CA ILE A 120 -9.35 3.79 4.60
C ILE A 120 -10.32 4.28 5.68
N PHE A 121 -10.00 4.05 6.96
CA PHE A 121 -10.94 4.33 8.04
C PHE A 121 -10.83 5.75 8.59
N ARG A 122 -9.66 6.41 8.49
CA ARG A 122 -9.43 7.79 8.95
C ARG A 122 -9.93 8.07 10.38
N GLY A 123 -9.86 7.06 11.26
CA GLY A 123 -10.31 7.13 12.65
C GLY A 123 -11.77 6.73 12.88
N GLU A 124 -12.55 6.48 11.83
CA GLU A 124 -13.91 5.95 11.94
C GLU A 124 -13.89 4.45 12.29
N PRO A 125 -14.87 3.96 13.08
CA PRO A 125 -14.90 2.57 13.51
C PRO A 125 -15.32 1.60 12.39
N THR A 126 -16.05 2.09 11.39
CA THR A 126 -16.65 1.29 10.31
C THR A 126 -16.63 2.06 8.99
N LYS A 127 -16.56 1.34 7.88
CA LYS A 127 -16.73 1.87 6.52
C LYS A 127 -17.60 0.94 5.68
N THR A 128 -18.29 1.48 4.68
CA THR A 128 -19.04 0.64 3.72
C THR A 128 -18.08 -0.16 2.84
N ILE A 129 -18.51 -1.33 2.33
CA ILE A 129 -17.69 -2.12 1.39
C ILE A 129 -17.33 -1.31 0.14
N LYS A 130 -18.27 -0.50 -0.36
CA LYS A 130 -18.03 0.39 -1.50
C LYS A 130 -16.89 1.39 -1.23
N GLU A 131 -16.89 2.06 -0.07
CA GLU A 131 -15.81 2.97 0.32
C GLU A 131 -14.46 2.26 0.42
N ILE A 132 -14.44 1.08 1.05
CA ILE A 132 -13.20 0.30 1.24
C ILE A 132 -12.62 -0.09 -0.12
N THR A 133 -13.46 -0.59 -1.03
CA THR A 133 -13.08 -0.96 -2.39
C THR A 133 -12.49 0.22 -3.15
N LEU A 134 -13.17 1.38 -3.14
CA LEU A 134 -12.67 2.61 -3.80
C LEU A 134 -11.33 3.07 -3.22
N ARG A 135 -11.15 2.95 -1.90
CA ARG A 135 -9.91 3.37 -1.24
C ARG A 135 -8.75 2.39 -1.47
N LEU A 136 -9.02 1.11 -1.69
CA LEU A 136 -7.99 0.13 -2.06
C LEU A 136 -7.38 0.41 -3.43
N ASP A 137 -8.11 1.04 -4.34
CA ASP A 137 -7.62 1.36 -5.69
C ASP A 137 -6.56 2.48 -5.74
N TYR A 138 -6.29 3.16 -4.62
CA TYR A 138 -5.15 4.07 -4.49
C TYR A 138 -3.81 3.34 -4.51
N PHE A 139 -3.80 2.04 -4.22
CA PHE A 139 -2.59 1.27 -3.93
C PHE A 139 -2.30 0.28 -5.05
N HIS A 140 -1.21 0.55 -5.78
CA HIS A 140 -0.73 -0.30 -6.87
C HIS A 140 0.13 -1.47 -6.38
N HIS A 141 1.07 -1.20 -5.47
CA HIS A 141 1.99 -2.22 -4.96
C HIS A 141 1.26 -3.23 -4.07
N TYR A 142 1.86 -4.41 -3.91
CA TYR A 142 1.29 -5.49 -3.08
C TYR A 142 -0.16 -5.81 -3.44
N SER A 143 -0.46 -5.89 -4.75
CA SER A 143 -1.82 -6.10 -5.28
C SER A 143 -2.50 -7.32 -4.67
N TYR A 144 -1.72 -8.34 -4.29
CA TYR A 144 -2.20 -9.53 -3.60
C TYR A 144 -2.99 -9.23 -2.31
N ILE A 145 -2.73 -8.10 -1.63
CA ILE A 145 -3.50 -7.68 -0.45
C ILE A 145 -4.93 -7.31 -0.87
N LYS A 146 -5.06 -6.52 -1.94
CA LYS A 146 -6.35 -6.14 -2.52
C LYS A 146 -7.08 -7.37 -3.07
N ASP A 147 -6.36 -8.25 -3.75
CA ASP A 147 -6.91 -9.49 -4.28
C ASP A 147 -7.43 -10.40 -3.16
N GLY A 148 -6.70 -10.52 -2.05
CA GLY A 148 -7.15 -11.27 -0.87
C GLY A 148 -8.40 -10.68 -0.22
N PHE A 149 -8.53 -9.34 -0.17
CA PHE A 149 -9.78 -8.69 0.27
C PHE A 149 -10.96 -9.02 -0.67
N TYR A 150 -10.75 -8.99 -1.99
CA TYR A 150 -11.79 -9.35 -2.96
C TYR A 150 -12.16 -10.84 -2.91
N GLN A 151 -11.20 -11.73 -2.67
CA GLN A 151 -11.46 -13.15 -2.44
C GLN A 151 -12.31 -13.38 -1.18
N TRP A 152 -12.06 -12.61 -0.12
CA TRP A 152 -12.88 -12.62 1.08
C TRP A 152 -14.32 -12.16 0.79
N LEU A 153 -14.52 -11.06 0.04
CA LEU A 153 -15.85 -10.61 -0.36
C LEU A 153 -16.61 -11.70 -1.12
N ASN A 154 -15.97 -12.28 -2.14
CA ASN A 154 -16.56 -13.33 -2.97
C ASN A 154 -16.94 -14.57 -2.16
N SER A 155 -16.07 -14.99 -1.24
CA SER A 155 -16.31 -16.15 -0.36
C SER A 155 -17.49 -15.92 0.61
N ASN A 156 -17.83 -14.67 0.90
CA ASN A 156 -18.96 -14.28 1.74
C ASN A 156 -20.18 -13.82 0.92
N ASN A 157 -20.14 -13.91 -0.42
CA ASN A 157 -21.19 -13.42 -1.33
C ASN A 157 -21.54 -11.93 -1.11
N ILE A 158 -20.53 -11.11 -0.83
CA ILE A 158 -20.69 -9.67 -0.61
C ILE A 158 -20.31 -8.92 -1.90
N ASP A 159 -21.24 -8.12 -2.42
CA ASP A 159 -20.99 -7.29 -3.60
C ASP A 159 -20.05 -6.11 -3.26
N GLN A 160 -19.12 -5.80 -4.16
CA GLN A 160 -18.13 -4.73 -3.97
C GLN A 160 -18.78 -3.33 -3.88
N SER A 161 -19.96 -3.15 -4.48
CA SER A 161 -20.73 -1.90 -4.42
C SER A 161 -21.70 -1.84 -3.23
N SER A 162 -21.66 -2.83 -2.34
CA SER A 162 -22.55 -2.90 -1.18
C SER A 162 -22.34 -1.75 -0.19
N ASP A 163 -23.46 -1.23 0.34
CA ASP A 163 -23.51 -0.29 1.46
C ASP A 163 -23.35 -1.00 2.83
N SER A 164 -23.11 -2.32 2.86
CA SER A 164 -22.82 -3.06 4.10
C SER A 164 -21.61 -2.48 4.82
N LEU A 165 -21.71 -2.33 6.15
CA LEU A 165 -20.63 -1.84 6.99
C LEU A 165 -19.64 -2.95 7.36
N LEU A 166 -18.35 -2.63 7.34
CA LEU A 166 -17.27 -3.47 7.85
C LEU A 166 -16.49 -2.70 8.92
N SER A 167 -16.20 -3.33 10.06
CA SER A 167 -15.42 -2.70 11.12
C SER A 167 -13.92 -2.67 10.82
N ILE A 168 -13.20 -1.71 11.40
CA ILE A 168 -11.73 -1.62 11.28
C ILE A 168 -11.03 -2.88 11.82
N SER A 169 -11.57 -3.51 12.86
CA SER A 169 -11.04 -4.75 13.43
C SER A 169 -11.18 -5.93 12.47
N GLU A 170 -12.34 -6.07 11.82
CA GLU A 170 -12.56 -7.13 10.83
C GLU A 170 -11.69 -6.90 9.60
N PHE A 171 -11.63 -5.67 9.10
CA PHE A 171 -10.76 -5.30 7.99
C PHE A 171 -9.30 -5.64 8.27
N LYS A 172 -8.76 -5.24 9.43
CA LYS A 172 -7.38 -5.57 9.83
C LYS A 172 -7.11 -7.06 9.78
N ARG A 173 -8.02 -7.88 10.32
CA ARG A 173 -7.90 -9.34 10.30
C ARG A 173 -7.91 -9.90 8.88
N ILE A 174 -8.78 -9.39 8.00
CA ILE A 174 -8.86 -9.84 6.60
C ILE A 174 -7.55 -9.51 5.86
N ILE A 175 -7.04 -8.29 6.00
CA ILE A 175 -5.80 -7.84 5.37
C ILE A 175 -4.60 -8.62 5.91
N GLU A 176 -4.53 -8.85 7.22
CA GLU A 176 -3.48 -9.67 7.84
C GLU A 176 -3.50 -11.10 7.31
N GLN A 177 -4.68 -11.71 7.20
CA GLN A 177 -4.83 -13.06 6.64
C GLN A 177 -4.40 -13.11 5.17
N ALA A 178 -4.85 -12.17 4.35
CA ALA A 178 -4.46 -12.07 2.94
C ALA A 178 -2.94 -11.95 2.78
N ASP A 179 -2.30 -11.12 3.61
CA ASP A 179 -0.87 -10.87 3.52
C ASP A 179 -0.04 -12.04 4.05
N ASN A 180 -0.44 -12.65 5.17
CA ASN A 180 0.23 -13.82 5.73
C ASN A 180 0.16 -15.03 4.80
N GLN A 181 -0.96 -15.26 4.11
CA GLN A 181 -1.10 -16.35 3.14
C GLN A 181 -0.07 -16.27 2.02
N VAL A 182 0.32 -15.06 1.62
CA VAL A 182 1.32 -14.87 0.57
C VAL A 182 2.72 -15.03 1.14
N ILE A 183 3.03 -14.36 2.24
CA ILE A 183 4.36 -14.36 2.86
C ILE A 183 4.80 -15.76 3.30
N PHE A 184 3.90 -16.57 3.89
CA PHE A 184 4.24 -17.92 4.33
C PHE A 184 4.58 -18.89 3.18
N ASN A 185 4.18 -18.56 1.96
CA ASN A 185 4.45 -19.39 0.77
C ASN A 185 5.66 -18.90 -0.03
N TYR A 186 6.31 -17.81 0.41
CA TYR A 186 7.44 -17.24 -0.32
C TYR A 186 8.75 -17.96 -0.03
N THR A 187 9.53 -18.16 -1.09
CA THR A 187 10.98 -18.43 -0.97
C THR A 187 11.70 -17.16 -0.51
N ILE A 188 12.97 -17.30 -0.12
CA ILE A 188 13.80 -16.16 0.26
C ILE A 188 13.90 -15.17 -0.92
N GLU A 189 14.10 -15.67 -2.14
CA GLU A 189 14.13 -14.84 -3.34
C GLU A 189 12.84 -14.03 -3.51
N GLN A 190 11.68 -14.67 -3.40
CA GLN A 190 10.38 -14.00 -3.51
C GLN A 190 10.16 -12.99 -2.39
N PHE A 191 10.65 -13.27 -1.19
CA PHE A 191 10.61 -12.33 -0.08
C PHE A 191 11.51 -11.11 -0.31
N ILE A 192 12.69 -11.29 -0.92
CA ILE A 192 13.55 -10.16 -1.32
C ILE A 192 12.88 -9.33 -2.42
N GLU A 193 12.26 -9.98 -3.41
CA GLU A 193 11.48 -9.31 -4.46
C GLU A 193 10.30 -8.51 -3.88
N LEU A 194 9.68 -8.98 -2.80
CA LEU A 194 8.62 -8.24 -2.10
C LEU A 194 9.11 -6.89 -1.54
N ILE A 195 10.40 -6.77 -1.20
CA ILE A 195 10.99 -5.55 -0.64
C ILE A 195 11.50 -4.62 -1.76
N GLU A 196 11.61 -5.12 -3.00
CA GLU A 196 12.08 -4.38 -4.18
C GLU A 196 11.47 -2.97 -4.30
N PRO A 197 10.14 -2.78 -4.19
CA PRO A 197 9.55 -1.46 -4.37
C PRO A 197 10.05 -0.43 -3.34
N ILE A 198 10.47 -0.86 -2.15
CA ILE A 198 11.09 0.02 -1.15
C ILE A 198 12.47 0.49 -1.64
N PHE A 199 13.27 -0.40 -2.23
CA PHE A 199 14.57 -0.02 -2.80
C PHE A 199 14.40 0.95 -3.97
N GLU A 200 13.48 0.67 -4.89
CA GLU A 200 13.15 1.55 -6.03
C GLU A 200 12.63 2.93 -5.56
N PHE A 201 11.91 2.97 -4.44
CA PHE A 201 11.48 4.23 -3.86
C PHE A 201 12.64 5.00 -3.22
N TYR A 202 13.58 4.35 -2.56
CA TYR A 202 14.66 5.06 -1.87
C TYR A 202 15.84 5.43 -2.79
N CYS A 203 16.08 4.67 -3.84
CA CYS A 203 17.26 4.76 -4.67
C CYS A 203 16.88 5.16 -6.09
N ASP A 204 17.66 6.07 -6.69
CA ASP A 204 17.53 6.34 -8.12
C ASP A 204 18.08 5.17 -8.92
N ASN A 205 17.57 4.95 -10.14
CA ASN A 205 17.93 3.84 -11.03
C ASN A 205 19.43 3.74 -11.36
N TYR A 206 20.21 4.79 -11.08
CA TYR A 206 21.65 4.86 -11.32
C TYR A 206 22.50 4.60 -10.07
N THR A 207 21.88 4.27 -8.93
CA THR A 207 22.58 4.03 -7.67
C THR A 207 23.36 2.71 -7.75
N TYR A 208 24.69 2.80 -7.64
CA TYR A 208 25.54 1.62 -7.48
C TYR A 208 25.30 1.03 -6.08
N GLU A 209 24.87 -0.24 -6.02
CA GLU A 209 24.48 -0.95 -4.79
C GLU A 209 23.40 -0.21 -3.97
N PRO A 210 22.13 -0.20 -4.44
CA PRO A 210 21.04 0.48 -3.74
C PRO A 210 20.90 -0.06 -2.31
N SER A 211 20.80 0.86 -1.35
CA SER A 211 20.64 0.54 0.07
C SER A 211 19.55 1.41 0.70
N ILE A 212 18.85 0.82 1.67
CA ILE A 212 17.80 1.51 2.43
C ILE A 212 18.19 1.61 3.91
N PRO A 213 17.64 2.56 4.67
CA PRO A 213 17.83 2.60 6.11
C PRO A 213 17.36 1.29 6.77
N VAL A 214 18.12 0.79 7.73
CA VAL A 214 17.76 -0.45 8.46
C VAL A 214 16.42 -0.29 9.18
N GLU A 215 16.13 0.91 9.70
CA GLU A 215 14.86 1.22 10.36
C GLU A 215 13.67 1.01 9.41
N THR A 216 13.82 1.33 8.13
CA THR A 216 12.77 1.12 7.13
C THR A 216 12.43 -0.35 6.98
N LEU A 217 13.44 -1.21 6.94
CA LEU A 217 13.24 -2.66 6.86
C LEU A 217 12.63 -3.23 8.15
N ILE A 218 13.06 -2.76 9.32
CA ILE A 218 12.47 -3.15 10.61
C ILE A 218 10.98 -2.83 10.63
N LEU A 219 10.60 -1.63 10.21
CA LEU A 219 9.19 -1.22 10.17
C LEU A 219 8.35 -2.08 9.21
N PHE A 220 8.94 -2.47 8.08
CA PHE A 220 8.30 -3.38 7.14
C PHE A 220 8.08 -4.76 7.75
N LEU A 221 9.13 -5.35 8.34
CA LEU A 221 9.06 -6.65 8.99
C LEU A 221 8.06 -6.66 10.16
N ASP A 222 8.02 -5.59 10.95
CA ASP A 222 7.06 -5.43 12.04
C ASP A 222 5.61 -5.34 11.54
N ASP A 223 5.37 -4.57 10.47
CA ASP A 223 4.03 -4.50 9.85
C ASP A 223 3.58 -5.85 9.29
N LYS A 224 4.53 -6.66 8.80
CA LYS A 224 4.29 -8.05 8.37
C LYS A 224 4.10 -9.04 9.52
N GLY A 225 4.40 -8.68 10.77
CA GLY A 225 4.36 -9.57 11.93
C GLY A 225 5.57 -10.51 12.05
N ILE A 226 6.67 -10.22 11.35
CA ILE A 226 7.91 -11.02 11.34
C ILE A 226 8.85 -10.53 12.47
N HIS A 227 8.32 -10.48 13.69
CA HIS A 227 8.99 -9.89 14.85
C HIS A 227 10.37 -10.51 15.20
N PRO A 228 10.58 -11.83 15.11
CA PRO A 228 11.89 -12.40 15.43
C PRO A 228 13.03 -11.84 14.55
N ILE A 229 12.74 -11.58 13.27
CA ILE A 229 13.73 -11.03 12.34
C ILE A 229 13.91 -9.53 12.60
N SER A 230 12.82 -8.78 12.79
CA SER A 230 12.89 -7.33 13.03
C SER A 230 13.62 -6.98 14.34
N GLU A 231 13.34 -7.68 15.44
CA GLU A 231 13.98 -7.48 16.73
C GLU A 231 15.47 -7.79 16.68
N ARG A 232 15.85 -8.90 16.03
CA ARG A 232 17.26 -9.26 15.88
C ARG A 232 18.00 -8.26 15.01
N LEU A 233 17.41 -7.86 13.88
CA LEU A 233 17.99 -6.85 13.01
C LEU A 233 18.18 -5.51 13.75
N ALA A 234 17.22 -5.13 14.59
CA ALA A 234 17.33 -3.93 15.43
C ALA A 234 18.49 -4.02 16.45
N ASN A 235 18.72 -5.20 17.04
CA ASN A 235 19.82 -5.42 17.98
C ASN A 235 21.19 -5.43 17.27
N ASP A 236 21.29 -6.13 16.15
CA ASP A 236 22.54 -6.24 15.38
C ASP A 236 22.92 -4.89 14.75
N SER A 237 21.94 -4.12 14.26
CA SER A 237 22.14 -2.75 13.78
C SER A 237 22.76 -1.85 14.86
N LYS A 238 22.23 -1.88 16.08
CA LYS A 238 22.77 -1.11 17.22
C LYS A 238 24.15 -1.57 17.64
N LYS A 239 24.38 -2.89 17.71
CA LYS A 239 25.65 -3.46 18.16
C LYS A 239 26.79 -3.22 17.17
N ASN A 240 26.50 -3.34 15.88
CA ASN A 240 27.49 -3.29 14.80
C ASN A 240 27.52 -1.94 14.06
N ASN A 241 26.72 -0.96 14.51
CA ASN A 241 26.57 0.36 13.91
C ASN A 241 26.21 0.31 12.41
N ILE A 242 25.29 -0.58 12.04
CA ILE A 242 24.79 -0.75 10.67
C ILE A 242 23.56 0.13 10.50
N HIS A 243 23.64 1.15 9.64
CA HIS A 243 22.54 2.11 9.41
C HIS A 243 21.79 1.87 8.10
N THR A 244 22.41 1.19 7.14
CA THR A 244 21.80 0.88 5.85
C THR A 244 22.01 -0.58 5.47
N ILE A 245 21.12 -1.09 4.62
CA ILE A 245 21.13 -2.48 4.16
C ILE A 245 20.90 -2.52 2.66
N ASN A 246 21.70 -3.33 1.95
CA ASN A 246 21.49 -3.64 0.53
C ASN A 246 20.90 -5.05 0.37
N LYS A 247 20.38 -5.37 -0.82
CA LYS A 247 19.72 -6.66 -1.06
C LYS A 247 20.65 -7.87 -0.88
N PRO A 248 21.90 -7.88 -1.36
CA PRO A 248 22.81 -9.00 -1.13
C PRO A 248 23.03 -9.28 0.35
N PHE A 249 23.24 -8.23 1.15
CA PHE A 249 23.37 -8.36 2.60
C PHE A 249 22.08 -8.90 3.22
N LEU A 250 20.92 -8.37 2.86
CA LEU A 250 19.64 -8.84 3.39
C LEU A 250 19.39 -10.31 3.08
N LYS A 251 19.68 -10.74 1.85
CA LYS A 251 19.56 -12.14 1.46
C LYS A 251 20.45 -13.04 2.31
N GLN A 252 21.72 -12.68 2.45
CA GLN A 252 22.66 -13.44 3.27
C GLN A 252 22.24 -13.46 4.74
N TYR A 253 21.81 -12.32 5.27
CA TYR A 253 21.34 -12.19 6.63
C TYR A 253 20.16 -13.15 6.91
N ILE A 254 19.14 -13.18 6.04
CA ILE A 254 18.00 -14.11 6.19
C ILE A 254 18.45 -15.58 6.11
N LEU A 255 19.38 -15.92 5.21
CA LEU A 255 19.93 -17.27 5.11
C LEU A 255 20.63 -17.70 6.39
N ASP A 256 21.49 -16.84 6.95
CA ASP A 256 22.22 -17.10 8.19
C ASP A 256 21.24 -17.30 9.37
N LEU A 257 20.18 -16.49 9.43
CA LEU A 257 19.12 -16.65 10.43
C LEU A 257 18.46 -18.03 10.35
N LEU A 258 18.07 -18.46 9.15
CA LEU A 258 17.39 -19.74 8.97
C LEU A 258 18.28 -20.91 9.35
N LEU A 259 19.57 -20.87 8.96
CA LEU A 259 20.55 -21.88 9.34
C LEU A 259 20.73 -21.95 10.87
N GLU A 260 20.78 -20.82 11.56
CA GLU A 260 20.85 -20.80 13.01
C GLU A 260 19.59 -21.39 13.67
N PHE A 261 18.40 -21.09 13.16
CA PHE A 261 17.15 -21.67 13.64
C PHE A 261 17.11 -23.19 13.47
N GLU A 262 17.54 -23.71 12.31
CA GLU A 262 17.62 -25.16 12.04
C GLU A 262 18.60 -25.85 13.01
N ASN A 263 19.77 -25.26 13.22
CA ASN A 263 20.77 -25.79 14.15
C ASN A 263 20.26 -25.80 15.60
N SER A 264 19.52 -24.76 16.00
CA SER A 264 18.92 -24.66 17.34
C SER A 264 17.87 -25.74 17.59
N GLN A 265 17.03 -26.03 16.58
CA GLN A 265 16.00 -27.07 16.63
C GLN A 265 16.62 -28.47 16.73
N GLN A 266 17.66 -28.76 15.94
CA GLN A 266 18.36 -30.04 15.98
C GLN A 266 19.06 -30.29 17.32
N GLN A 267 19.64 -29.26 17.93
CA GLN A 267 20.25 -29.38 19.27
C GLN A 267 19.21 -29.68 20.35
N ASN A 268 18.02 -29.07 20.29
CA ASN A 268 16.94 -29.35 21.24
C ASN A 268 16.37 -30.77 21.07
N LEU A 269 16.15 -31.23 19.83
CA LEU A 269 15.72 -32.61 19.54
C LEU A 269 16.74 -33.66 20.04
N ASN A 270 18.03 -33.37 19.91
CA ASN A 270 19.09 -34.26 20.40
C ASN A 270 19.17 -34.28 21.94
N ALA A 271 18.88 -33.16 22.61
CA ALA A 271 18.84 -33.08 24.06
C ALA A 271 17.64 -33.83 24.66
N GLU A 272 16.45 -33.74 24.05
CA GLU A 272 15.23 -34.43 24.50
C GLU A 272 15.34 -35.96 24.40
N ASN A 273 16.00 -36.45 23.34
CA ASN A 273 16.25 -37.89 23.14
C ASN A 273 17.27 -38.47 24.12
N GLN A 274 18.16 -37.64 24.68
CA GLN A 274 19.12 -38.07 25.72
C GLN A 274 18.45 -38.14 27.11
N THR A 275 17.48 -37.28 27.40
CA THR A 275 16.71 -37.32 28.66
C THR A 275 15.65 -38.42 28.76
N THR A 276 15.26 -39.06 27.65
CA THR A 276 14.27 -40.16 27.63
C THR A 276 14.91 -41.56 27.64
N THR A 277 16.24 -41.65 27.68
CA THR A 277 16.98 -42.93 27.73
C THR A 277 17.61 -43.27 29.09
N GLU A 278 17.29 -42.52 30.14
CA GLU A 278 17.60 -42.85 31.55
C GLU A 278 16.36 -43.32 32.31
#